data_AF-M9UAX3-F1
#
_entry.id   AF-M9UAX3-F1
#
_cell.length_a   1.000
_cell.length_b   1.000
_cell.length_c   1.000
_cell.angle_alpha   90.00
_cell.angle_beta   90.00
_cell.angle_gamma   90.00
#
_symmetry.space_group_name_H-M   'P 1'
#
loop_
_entity.id
_entity.type
_entity.pdbx_description
1 polymer ?
#
loop_
_entity_poly.entity_id
_entity_poly.type
_entity_poly.pdbx_seq_one_letter_code
_entity_poly.pdbx_strand_id
1 'polypeptide(L)'
;MELVIDDPEKIYEISKALSTMTRINILQLVSIMPMSISELTEKLNMSKGNISSHISELENLGLVEVEYQNGIKGIKKIIKAKYDKIVIVLKTSNSPNEP
;
A
#
# COMPACT_ATOMS: atom_id res chain seq x y z
N MET A 1 9.05 -6.94 4.07
CA MET A 1 10.04 -5.85 4.29
C MET A 1 9.35 -4.77 5.11
N GLU A 2 10.08 -4.12 6.02
CA GLU A 2 9.50 -3.11 6.89
C GLU A 2 9.70 -1.69 6.32
N LEU A 3 8.66 -0.86 6.36
CA LEU A 3 8.72 0.57 6.13
C LEU A 3 8.73 1.30 7.47
N VAL A 4 9.88 1.86 7.86
CA VAL A 4 10.00 2.72 9.03
C VAL A 4 9.94 4.18 8.58
N ILE A 5 9.05 4.97 9.20
CA ILE A 5 8.87 6.40 8.91
C ILE A 5 8.88 7.22 10.19
N ASP A 6 9.65 8.29 10.17
CA ASP A 6 9.83 9.24 11.28
C ASP A 6 9.70 10.71 10.84
N ASP A 7 9.74 10.97 9.53
CA ASP A 7 9.47 12.27 8.94
C ASP A 7 7.96 12.63 9.02
N PRO A 8 7.59 13.80 9.59
CA PRO A 8 6.19 14.20 9.75
C PRO A 8 5.38 14.28 8.45
N GLU A 9 5.97 14.73 7.34
CA GLU A 9 5.28 14.83 6.05
C GLU A 9 4.98 13.44 5.51
N LYS A 10 5.97 12.54 5.57
CA LYS A 10 5.80 11.14 5.16
C LYS A 10 4.80 10.40 6.05
N ILE A 11 4.81 10.66 7.36
CA ILE A 11 3.79 10.14 8.28
C ILE A 11 2.40 10.61 7.87
N TYR A 12 2.24 11.89 7.54
CA TYR A 12 0.96 12.43 7.08
C TYR A 12 0.48 11.77 5.77
N GLU A 13 1.35 11.68 4.76
CA GLU A 13 1.02 11.08 3.47
C GLU A 13 0.60 9.62 3.59
N ILE A 14 1.38 8.80 4.31
CA ILE A 14 1.06 7.40 4.53
C ILE A 14 -0.20 7.26 5.38
N SER A 15 -0.36 8.05 6.44
CA SER A 15 -1.57 8.00 7.27
C SER A 15 -2.82 8.38 6.48
N LYS A 16 -2.73 9.37 5.59
CA LYS A 16 -3.82 9.76 4.68
C LYS A 16 -4.16 8.66 3.68
N ALA A 17 -3.19 7.85 3.26
CA ALA A 17 -3.44 6.67 2.43
C ALA A 17 -4.12 5.55 3.21
N LEU A 18 -3.67 5.31 4.43
CA LEU A 18 -4.20 4.26 5.30
C LEU A 18 -5.57 4.61 5.91
N SER A 19 -6.00 5.88 5.89
CA SER A 19 -7.31 6.28 6.42
C SER A 19 -8.51 5.72 5.64
N THR A 20 -8.29 5.03 4.52
CA THR A 20 -9.34 4.34 3.75
C THR A 20 -9.25 2.83 3.93
N MET A 21 -10.31 2.24 4.47
CA MET A 21 -10.36 0.81 4.77
C MET A 21 -10.09 -0.07 3.54
N THR A 22 -10.58 0.31 2.35
CA THR A 22 -10.29 -0.42 1.11
C THR A 22 -8.79 -0.52 0.82
N ARG A 23 -8.03 0.56 1.04
CA ARG A 23 -6.58 0.57 0.82
C ARG A 23 -5.85 -0.30 1.84
N ILE A 24 -6.28 -0.29 3.11
CA ILE A 24 -5.78 -1.23 4.12
C ILE A 24 -6.05 -2.68 3.69
N ASN A 25 -7.28 -3.00 3.29
CA ASN A 25 -7.66 -4.35 2.90
C ASN A 25 -6.87 -4.83 1.67
N ILE A 26 -6.68 -3.96 0.68
CA ILE A 26 -5.82 -4.26 -0.48
C ILE A 26 -4.41 -4.61 -0.02
N LEU A 27 -3.78 -3.77 0.82
CA LEU A 27 -2.42 -4.00 1.32
C LEU A 27 -2.30 -5.32 2.08
N GLN A 28 -3.28 -5.66 2.91
CA GLN A 28 -3.33 -6.94 3.63
C GLN A 28 -3.47 -8.14 2.70
N LEU A 29 -4.32 -8.05 1.67
CA LEU A 29 -4.48 -9.13 0.71
C LEU A 29 -3.21 -9.36 -0.10
N VAL A 30 -2.61 -8.28 -0.62
CA VAL A 30 -1.44 -8.34 -1.50
C VAL A 30 -0.11 -8.51 -0.75
N SER A 31 -0.10 -8.40 0.59
CA SER A 31 1.03 -8.78 1.43
C SER A 31 1.10 -10.28 1.69
N ILE A 32 -0.04 -10.98 1.65
CA ILE A 32 -0.10 -12.45 1.76
C ILE A 32 0.37 -13.08 0.45
N MET A 33 -0.16 -12.62 -0.68
CA MET A 33 0.22 -13.09 -2.01
C MET A 33 -0.07 -12.03 -3.08
N PRO A 34 0.74 -11.94 -4.16
CA PRO A 34 0.43 -11.06 -5.27
C PRO A 34 -0.94 -11.37 -5.89
N MET A 35 -1.72 -10.34 -6.19
CA MET A 35 -3.06 -10.48 -6.78
C MET A 35 -3.24 -9.53 -7.93
N SER A 36 -4.11 -9.90 -8.85
CA SER A 36 -4.55 -9.00 -9.91
C SER A 36 -5.73 -8.14 -9.53
N ILE A 37 -5.98 -7.12 -10.35
CA ILE A 37 -7.16 -6.27 -10.24
C ILE A 37 -8.46 -7.09 -10.23
N SER A 38 -8.56 -8.14 -11.06
CA SER A 38 -9.76 -8.99 -11.09
C SER A 38 -9.95 -9.74 -9.77
N GLU A 39 -8.89 -10.34 -9.22
CA GLU A 39 -8.95 -11.08 -7.95
C GLU A 39 -9.30 -10.14 -6.77
N LEU A 40 -8.78 -8.92 -6.79
CA LEU A 40 -9.13 -7.88 -5.80
C LEU A 40 -10.59 -7.42 -5.94
N THR A 41 -11.07 -7.23 -7.16
CA THR A 41 -12.48 -6.92 -7.44
C THR A 41 -13.41 -7.98 -6.87
N GLU A 42 -13.08 -9.26 -7.07
CA GLU A 42 -13.87 -10.38 -6.55
C GLU A 42 -13.84 -10.45 -5.03
N LYS A 43 -12.65 -10.32 -4.41
CA LYS A 43 -12.50 -10.40 -2.95
C LYS A 43 -13.12 -9.23 -2.20
N LEU A 44 -13.07 -8.03 -2.77
CA LEU A 44 -13.55 -6.80 -2.12
C LEU A 44 -14.95 -6.39 -2.58
N ASN A 45 -15.53 -7.10 -3.56
CA ASN A 45 -16.83 -6.79 -4.16
C ASN A 45 -16.92 -5.34 -4.66
N MET A 46 -15.90 -4.90 -5.41
CA MET A 46 -15.79 -3.53 -5.93
C MET A 46 -15.47 -3.53 -7.42
N SER A 47 -15.94 -2.50 -8.13
CA SER A 47 -15.69 -2.38 -9.57
C SER A 47 -14.19 -2.28 -9.89
N LYS A 48 -13.79 -2.75 -11.08
CA LYS A 48 -12.39 -2.68 -11.54
C LYS A 48 -11.84 -1.26 -11.53
N GLY A 49 -12.67 -0.27 -11.89
CA GLY A 49 -12.27 1.14 -11.89
C GLY A 49 -11.96 1.64 -10.48
N ASN A 50 -12.79 1.26 -9.50
CA ASN A 50 -12.57 1.64 -8.11
C ASN A 50 -11.30 1.00 -7.53
N ILE A 51 -11.10 -0.31 -7.75
CA ILE A 51 -9.87 -1.00 -7.37
C ILE A 51 -8.65 -0.36 -8.04
N SER A 52 -8.71 -0.09 -9.35
CA SER A 52 -7.59 0.52 -10.08
C SER A 52 -7.20 1.87 -9.50
N SER A 53 -8.15 2.73 -9.14
CA SER A 53 -7.88 4.03 -8.52
C SER A 53 -7.16 3.88 -7.18
N HIS A 54 -7.60 2.96 -6.32
CA HIS A 54 -6.93 2.67 -5.06
C HIS A 54 -5.51 2.12 -5.25
N ILE A 55 -5.30 1.25 -6.24
CA ILE A 55 -3.96 0.75 -6.59
C ILE A 55 -3.05 1.90 -7.02
N SER A 56 -3.51 2.78 -7.91
CA SER A 56 -2.71 3.93 -8.37
C SER A 56 -2.27 4.83 -7.21
N GLU A 57 -3.15 5.11 -6.26
CA GLU A 57 -2.78 5.90 -5.07
C GLU A 57 -1.73 5.21 -4.20
N LEU A 58 -1.90 3.90 -3.96
CA LEU A 58 -0.94 3.11 -3.20
C LEU A 58 0.42 2.97 -3.91
N GLU A 59 0.40 2.85 -5.25
CA GLU A 59 1.59 2.76 -6.09
C GLU A 59 2.36 4.09 -6.09
N ASN A 60 1.66 5.22 -6.20
CA ASN A 60 2.26 6.56 -6.14
C ASN A 60 2.99 6.83 -4.83
N LEU A 61 2.48 6.27 -3.72
CA LEU A 61 3.12 6.34 -2.41
C LEU A 61 4.17 5.26 -2.18
N GLY A 62 4.41 4.40 -3.18
CA GLY A 62 5.38 3.32 -3.11
C GLY A 62 5.04 2.24 -2.09
N LEU A 63 3.75 2.04 -1.76
CA LEU A 63 3.30 0.99 -0.85
C LEU A 63 3.07 -0.35 -1.56
N VAL A 64 2.80 -0.32 -2.87
CA VAL A 64 2.68 -1.49 -3.73
C VAL A 64 3.57 -1.39 -4.96
N GLU A 65 3.86 -2.53 -5.57
CA GLU A 65 4.43 -2.67 -6.90
C GLU A 65 3.38 -3.25 -7.85
N VAL A 66 3.38 -2.76 -9.09
CA VAL A 66 2.53 -3.27 -10.16
C VAL A 66 3.41 -3.83 -11.27
N GLU A 67 3.33 -5.14 -11.46
CA GLU A 67 3.99 -5.84 -12.56
C GLU A 67 2.99 -6.15 -13.67
N TYR A 68 3.47 -6.13 -14.91
CA TYR A 68 2.68 -6.46 -16.09
C TYR A 68 3.04 -7.86 -16.57
N GLN A 69 2.05 -8.74 -16.64
CA GLN A 69 2.21 -10.12 -17.07
C GLN A 69 1.30 -10.43 -18.25
N ASN A 70 1.71 -11.38 -19.10
CA ASN A 70 0.87 -11.88 -20.18
C ASN A 70 -0.28 -12.70 -19.60
N GLY A 71 -1.51 -12.23 -19.79
CA GLY A 71 -2.73 -12.95 -19.40
C GLY A 71 -3.41 -13.64 -20.58
N ILE A 72 -4.45 -14.41 -20.29
CA ILE A 72 -5.26 -15.13 -21.30
C ILE A 72 -5.94 -14.14 -22.27
N LYS A 73 -6.29 -12.94 -21.79
CA LYS A 73 -6.87 -11.85 -22.59
C LYS A 73 -6.08 -10.56 -22.36
N GLY A 74 -4.93 -10.44 -23.02
CA GLY A 74 -4.09 -9.24 -22.99
C GLY A 74 -3.22 -9.14 -21.74
N ILE A 75 -2.83 -7.92 -21.39
CA ILE A 75 -1.89 -7.65 -20.29
C ILE A 75 -2.63 -7.64 -18.95
N LYS A 76 -2.14 -8.42 -17.98
CA LYS A 76 -2.65 -8.52 -16.61
C LYS A 76 -1.72 -7.76 -15.67
N LYS A 77 -2.27 -6.86 -14.86
CA LYS A 77 -1.55 -6.21 -13.75
C LYS A 77 -1.55 -7.14 -12.54
N ILE A 78 -0.37 -7.40 -11.98
CA ILE A 78 -0.16 -8.12 -10.72
C ILE A 78 0.34 -7.13 -9.69
N ILE A 79 -0.38 -7.03 -8.58
CA ILE A 79 -0.12 -6.10 -7.49
C ILE A 79 0.50 -6.88 -6.33
N LYS A 80 1.59 -6.35 -5.79
CA LYS A 80 2.31 -6.91 -4.65
C LYS A 80 2.58 -5.81 -3.62
N ALA A 81 2.41 -6.09 -2.33
CA ALA A 81 2.81 -5.14 -1.30
C ALA A 81 4.34 -5.04 -1.25
N LYS A 82 4.88 -3.82 -1.19
CA LYS A 82 6.32 -3.60 -0.94
C LYS A 82 6.69 -3.91 0.50
N TYR A 83 5.77 -3.67 1.41
CA TYR A 83 5.99 -3.80 2.83
C TYR A 83 4.91 -4.68 3.48
N ASP A 84 5.34 -5.54 4.40
CA ASP A 84 4.46 -6.35 5.25
C ASP A 84 4.18 -5.66 6.59
N LYS A 85 4.96 -4.63 6.92
CA LYS A 85 4.85 -3.87 8.16
C LYS A 85 5.21 -2.40 7.94
N ILE A 86 4.43 -1.51 8.54
CA ILE A 86 4.67 -0.06 8.57
C ILE A 86 4.84 0.35 10.02
N VAL A 87 5.93 1.02 10.34
CA VAL A 87 6.26 1.50 11.69
C VAL A 87 6.36 3.03 11.65
N ILE A 88 5.51 3.68 12.43
CA ILE A 88 5.54 5.14 12.63
C ILE A 88 6.30 5.42 13.92
N VAL A 89 7.40 6.17 13.80
CA VAL A 89 8.22 6.58 14.93
C VAL A 89 8.00 8.08 15.17
N LEU A 90 7.42 8.41 16.31
CA LEU A 90 7.28 9.81 16.73
C LEU A 90 8.56 10.22 17.45
N LYS A 91 9.39 11.04 16.80
CA LYS A 91 10.55 11.64 17.47
C LYS A 91 10.11 12.88 18.23
N THR A 92 10.48 12.95 19.51
CA THR A 92 10.38 14.19 20.28
C THR A 92 11.64 15.01 20.05
N SER A 93 11.52 16.30 19.77
CA SER A 93 12.65 17.23 19.69
C SER A 93 13.31 17.53 21.04
N ASN A 94 12.90 16.87 22.13
CA ASN A 94 13.67 16.86 23.36
C ASN A 94 14.73 15.78 23.27
N SER A 95 15.94 16.18 22.89
CA SER A 95 17.10 15.68 23.60
C SER A 95 17.00 16.25 25.02
N PRO A 96 16.71 15.46 26.07
CA PRO A 96 17.32 15.81 27.33
C PRO A 96 18.82 15.72 27.04
N ASN A 97 19.52 16.82 27.23
CA ASN A 97 20.90 16.71 27.63
C ASN A 97 21.01 15.61 28.70
N GLU A 98 22.12 14.88 28.61
CA GLU A 98 22.86 14.23 29.69
C GLU A 98 22.70 12.71 29.92
N PRO A 99 23.81 12.07 30.36
CA PRO A 99 25.08 12.66 30.80
C PRO A 99 26.17 12.75 29.73
#